data_AF-A0A1H4I0A1-F1
#
_entry.id   AF-A0A1H4I0A1-F1
#
_cell.length_a   1.000
_cell.length_b   1.000
_cell.length_c   1.000
_cell.angle_alpha   90.00
_cell.angle_beta   90.00
_cell.angle_gamma   90.00
#
_symmetry.space_group_name_H-M   'P 1'
#
loop_
_entity.id
_entity.type
_entity.pdbx_description
1 polymer ?
#
loop_
_entity_poly.entity_id
_entity_poly.type
_entity_poly.pdbx_seq_one_letter_code
_entity_poly.pdbx_strand_id
1 'polypeptide(L)'
;MKKYIRRTHCLLNERLDSCRIDQWGKVKEHQKWIDSKMSEADQYYKKLKQDCLNFETIDDVLNYQIDYEVEEFLRTERSNLRATCELEPSSCNKVVEHEKYVLSNKQMEMDALLEKVSSQHILIGDLKKRFKYKNNLVFNFKEDKDGEITCTYFNCDDFNIKDGCYLYLSHREVIDPRSNINFSIKDGGLHIVFITSHKEGKNHGSFMLSLLMDLIPVFNKKIEEYNLQSFNKLPHLTWEQFRKSVLYKDKANHIYGTIGSPGISEVEMQRLINFYKRNDLHKDGAIYREI
;
A
#
# COMPACT_ATOMS: atom_id res chain seq x y z
N MET A 1 -31.18 -3.70 -53.74
CA MET A 1 -31.06 -5.14 -54.05
C MET A 1 -29.64 -5.69 -53.84
N LYS A 2 -28.58 -5.17 -54.49
CA LYS A 2 -27.18 -5.67 -54.33
C LYS A 2 -26.66 -5.75 -52.88
N LYS A 3 -26.97 -4.76 -52.03
CA LYS A 3 -26.59 -4.77 -50.59
C LYS A 3 -27.30 -5.88 -49.79
N TYR A 4 -28.56 -6.17 -50.11
CA TYR A 4 -29.33 -7.23 -49.45
C TYR A 4 -28.82 -8.61 -49.84
N ILE A 5 -28.55 -8.84 -51.13
CA ILE A 5 -27.98 -10.09 -51.63
C ILE A 5 -26.60 -10.34 -51.01
N ARG A 6 -25.73 -9.31 -50.95
CA ARG A 6 -24.41 -9.41 -50.31
C ARG A 6 -24.50 -9.70 -48.81
N ARG A 7 -25.46 -9.10 -48.10
CA ARG A 7 -25.72 -9.37 -46.67
C ARG A 7 -26.23 -10.79 -46.45
N THR A 8 -27.19 -11.26 -47.24
CA THR A 8 -27.72 -12.62 -47.14
C THR A 8 -26.66 -13.66 -47.50
N HIS A 9 -25.83 -13.40 -48.52
CA HIS A 9 -24.72 -14.26 -48.90
C HIS A 9 -23.65 -14.33 -47.80
N CYS A 10 -23.32 -13.21 -47.16
CA CYS A 10 -22.44 -13.23 -45.98
C CYS A 10 -23.05 -14.02 -44.82
N LEU A 11 -24.33 -13.80 -44.48
CA LEU A 11 -25.01 -14.55 -43.41
C LEU A 11 -25.10 -16.06 -43.68
N LEU A 12 -25.23 -16.48 -44.94
CA LEU A 12 -25.24 -17.89 -45.35
C LEU A 12 -23.84 -18.50 -45.29
N ASN A 13 -22.83 -17.82 -45.84
CA ASN A 13 -21.44 -18.28 -45.77
C ASN A 13 -20.96 -18.35 -44.32
N GLU A 14 -21.36 -17.41 -43.47
CA GLU A 14 -21.12 -17.44 -42.03
C GLU A 14 -21.71 -18.68 -41.34
N ARG A 15 -22.87 -19.20 -41.79
CA ARG A 15 -23.51 -20.38 -41.18
C ARG A 15 -22.89 -21.72 -41.59
N LEU A 16 -22.17 -21.76 -42.71
CA LEU A 16 -21.65 -22.99 -43.31
C LEU A 16 -20.14 -23.16 -43.12
N ASP A 17 -19.46 -22.16 -42.56
CA ASP A 17 -18.02 -22.21 -42.30
C ASP A 17 -17.72 -23.13 -41.10
N SER A 18 -17.18 -24.33 -41.35
CA SER A 18 -16.78 -25.28 -40.29
C SER A 18 -15.68 -24.69 -39.40
N CYS A 19 -14.82 -23.83 -39.94
CA CYS A 19 -13.79 -23.13 -39.19
C CYS A 19 -14.40 -22.21 -38.12
N ARG A 20 -15.60 -21.67 -38.36
CA ARG A 20 -16.33 -20.83 -37.38
C ARG A 20 -16.73 -21.60 -36.13
N ILE A 21 -17.25 -22.83 -36.27
CA ILE A 21 -17.73 -23.60 -35.12
C ILE A 21 -16.55 -23.96 -34.21
N ASP A 22 -15.43 -24.38 -34.82
CA ASP A 22 -14.21 -24.73 -34.09
C ASP A 22 -13.55 -23.49 -33.46
N GLN A 23 -13.45 -22.37 -34.19
CA GLN A 23 -12.88 -21.12 -33.65
C GLN A 23 -13.76 -20.53 -32.54
N TRP A 24 -15.07 -20.49 -32.72
CA TRP A 24 -15.98 -19.96 -31.71
C TRP A 24 -16.02 -20.84 -30.46
N GLY A 25 -15.99 -22.16 -30.62
CA GLY A 25 -15.84 -23.10 -29.51
C GLY A 25 -14.57 -22.84 -28.71
N LYS A 26 -13.43 -22.69 -29.38
CA LYS A 26 -12.14 -22.38 -28.73
C LYS A 26 -12.11 -21.02 -28.06
N VAL A 27 -12.65 -19.97 -28.69
CA VAL A 27 -12.75 -18.63 -28.07
C VAL A 27 -13.61 -18.69 -26.81
N LYS A 28 -14.72 -19.42 -26.82
CA LYS A 28 -15.59 -19.60 -25.65
C LYS A 28 -14.95 -20.44 -24.54
N GLU A 29 -14.27 -21.52 -24.91
CA GLU A 29 -13.51 -22.34 -23.96
C GLU A 29 -12.44 -21.49 -23.28
N HIS A 30 -11.74 -20.66 -24.04
CA HIS A 30 -10.73 -19.75 -23.51
C HIS A 30 -11.33 -18.63 -22.65
N GLN A 31 -12.47 -18.05 -23.04
CA GLN A 31 -13.21 -17.11 -22.18
C GLN A 31 -13.58 -17.76 -20.83
N LYS A 32 -14.12 -18.99 -20.82
CA LYS A 32 -14.44 -19.72 -19.58
C LYS A 32 -13.20 -19.98 -18.73
N TRP A 33 -12.10 -20.33 -19.37
CA TRP A 33 -10.83 -20.55 -18.70
C TRP A 33 -10.31 -19.24 -18.07
N ILE A 34 -10.33 -18.12 -18.79
CA ILE A 34 -9.96 -16.79 -18.25
C ILE A 34 -10.85 -16.45 -17.06
N ASP A 35 -12.17 -16.65 -17.17
CA ASP A 35 -13.11 -16.37 -16.08
C ASP A 35 -12.81 -17.20 -14.83
N SER A 36 -12.52 -18.50 -14.99
CA SER A 36 -12.08 -19.36 -13.89
C SER A 36 -10.82 -18.82 -13.22
N LYS A 37 -9.86 -18.35 -14.03
CA LYS A 37 -8.55 -17.92 -13.56
C LYS A 37 -8.55 -16.52 -12.96
N MET A 38 -9.37 -15.62 -13.48
CA MET A 38 -9.69 -14.36 -12.82
C MET A 38 -10.33 -14.61 -11.45
N SER A 39 -11.24 -15.58 -11.33
CA SER A 39 -11.84 -15.93 -10.04
C SER A 39 -10.80 -16.47 -9.05
N GLU A 40 -9.90 -17.35 -9.49
CA GLU A 40 -8.80 -17.85 -8.65
C GLU A 40 -7.87 -16.71 -8.21
N ALA A 41 -7.47 -15.84 -9.14
CA ALA A 41 -6.60 -14.69 -8.85
C ALA A 41 -7.26 -13.68 -7.89
N ASP A 42 -8.57 -13.42 -8.02
CA ASP A 42 -9.30 -12.51 -7.13
C ASP A 42 -9.42 -13.08 -5.72
N GLN A 43 -9.71 -14.38 -5.58
CA GLN A 43 -9.71 -15.05 -4.30
C GLN A 43 -8.33 -15.02 -3.64
N TYR A 44 -7.27 -15.26 -4.43
CA TYR A 44 -5.91 -15.21 -3.94
C TYR A 44 -5.50 -13.79 -3.51
N TYR A 45 -5.83 -12.77 -4.31
CA TYR A 45 -5.61 -11.37 -3.93
C TYR A 45 -6.32 -10.99 -2.63
N LYS A 46 -7.59 -11.38 -2.47
CA LYS A 46 -8.36 -11.16 -1.23
C LYS A 46 -7.73 -11.86 -0.04
N LYS A 47 -7.23 -13.08 -0.22
CA LYS A 47 -6.51 -13.82 0.82
C LYS A 47 -5.22 -13.10 1.21
N LEU A 48 -4.36 -12.76 0.24
CA LEU A 48 -3.12 -12.00 0.48
C LEU A 48 -3.39 -10.71 1.26
N LYS A 49 -4.43 -9.98 0.84
CA LYS A 49 -4.86 -8.75 1.50
C LYS A 49 -5.25 -8.98 2.96
N GLN A 50 -6.05 -10.01 3.22
CA GLN A 50 -6.46 -10.36 4.58
C GLN A 50 -5.28 -10.82 5.43
N ASP A 51 -4.37 -11.61 4.86
CA ASP A 51 -3.17 -12.08 5.54
C ASP A 51 -2.29 -10.89 5.96
N CYS A 52 -2.06 -9.92 5.07
CA CYS A 52 -1.36 -8.67 5.39
C CYS A 52 -1.98 -7.90 6.55
N LEU A 53 -3.32 -7.76 6.58
CA LEU A 53 -4.03 -7.06 7.65
C LEU A 53 -3.96 -7.81 8.99
N ASN A 54 -3.72 -9.12 8.97
CA ASN A 54 -3.62 -9.96 10.15
C ASN A 54 -2.19 -10.10 10.68
N PHE A 55 -1.17 -9.53 10.01
CA PHE A 55 0.20 -9.56 10.52
C PHE A 55 0.33 -8.65 11.74
N GLU A 56 0.62 -9.23 12.90
CA GLU A 56 0.81 -8.50 14.16
C GLU A 56 2.28 -8.32 14.49
N THR A 57 3.13 -9.25 14.03
CA THR A 57 4.56 -9.29 14.35
C THR A 57 5.43 -9.36 13.10
N ILE A 58 6.70 -8.98 13.23
CA ILE A 58 7.67 -9.07 12.12
C ILE A 58 7.83 -10.53 11.69
N ASP A 59 7.76 -11.46 12.65
CA ASP A 59 7.89 -12.89 12.39
C ASP A 59 6.77 -13.40 11.49
N ASP A 60 5.54 -12.89 11.65
CA ASP A 60 4.43 -13.22 10.73
C ASP A 60 4.79 -12.86 9.29
N VAL A 61 5.31 -11.64 9.10
CA VAL A 61 5.76 -11.15 7.79
C VAL A 61 6.91 -12.01 7.26
N LEU A 62 7.93 -12.29 8.07
CA LEU A 62 9.14 -13.03 7.65
C LEU A 62 8.83 -14.49 7.28
N ASN A 63 7.95 -15.13 8.04
CA ASN A 63 7.59 -16.54 7.87
C ASN A 63 6.48 -16.74 6.83
N TYR A 64 5.77 -15.69 6.42
CA TYR A 64 4.69 -15.79 5.43
C TYR A 64 5.17 -16.36 4.09
N GLN A 65 4.66 -17.51 3.68
CA GLN A 65 5.03 -18.08 2.38
C GLN A 65 4.16 -17.50 1.29
N ILE A 66 4.81 -16.80 0.37
CA ILE A 66 4.17 -16.32 -0.85
C ILE A 66 4.05 -17.50 -1.82
N ASP A 67 2.83 -17.80 -2.22
CA ASP A 67 2.57 -18.78 -3.28
C ASP A 67 2.72 -18.08 -4.65
N TYR A 68 3.81 -18.40 -5.34
CA TYR A 68 4.16 -17.82 -6.64
C TYR A 68 3.56 -18.59 -7.83
N GLU A 69 2.83 -19.69 -7.60
CA GLU A 69 2.24 -20.49 -8.69
C GLU A 69 1.32 -19.65 -9.60
N VAL A 70 0.65 -18.63 -9.03
CA VAL A 70 -0.20 -17.67 -9.76
C VAL A 70 0.62 -16.70 -10.64
N GLU A 71 1.87 -16.39 -10.29
CA GLU A 71 2.76 -15.51 -11.06
C GLU A 71 3.50 -16.28 -12.17
N GLU A 72 3.86 -17.55 -11.92
CA GLU A 72 4.45 -18.45 -12.92
C GLU A 72 3.46 -18.82 -14.03
N PHE A 73 2.18 -18.90 -13.68
CA PHE A 73 1.06 -19.11 -14.58
C PHE A 73 0.97 -18.06 -15.72
N LEU A 74 1.27 -16.79 -15.46
CA LEU A 74 1.24 -15.68 -16.44
C LEU A 74 2.25 -15.81 -17.58
N ARG A 75 3.44 -16.34 -17.26
CA ARG A 75 4.51 -16.48 -18.25
C ARG A 75 4.21 -17.59 -19.25
N THR A 76 3.48 -18.61 -18.81
CA THR A 76 3.22 -19.83 -19.58
C THR A 76 2.10 -19.63 -20.61
N GLU A 77 1.06 -18.87 -20.26
CA GLU A 77 -0.19 -18.75 -21.04
C GLU A 77 -0.12 -17.81 -22.25
N ARG A 78 0.77 -16.80 -22.24
CA ARG A 78 1.01 -15.93 -23.41
C ARG A 78 1.49 -16.72 -24.65
N SER A 79 2.06 -17.90 -24.41
CA SER A 79 2.61 -18.82 -25.42
C SER A 79 1.54 -19.64 -26.14
N ASN A 80 0.46 -20.01 -25.44
CA ASN A 80 -0.57 -20.95 -25.94
C ASN A 80 -1.59 -20.28 -26.88
N LEU A 81 -1.65 -18.95 -26.88
CA LEU A 81 -2.54 -18.14 -27.72
C LEU A 81 -2.18 -18.09 -29.22
N ARG A 82 -0.97 -18.52 -29.60
CA ARG A 82 -0.54 -18.50 -31.01
C ARG A 82 -0.99 -19.71 -31.82
N ALA A 83 -1.54 -20.75 -31.18
CA ALA A 83 -1.86 -22.02 -31.84
C ALA A 83 -3.35 -22.15 -32.24
N THR A 84 -4.01 -21.07 -32.65
CA THR A 84 -5.42 -21.09 -33.05
C THR A 84 -5.64 -20.55 -34.46
N CYS A 85 -5.35 -21.39 -35.46
CA CYS A 85 -5.73 -21.26 -36.89
C CYS A 85 -5.29 -19.96 -37.62
N GLU A 86 -4.41 -20.11 -38.59
CA GLU A 86 -3.67 -19.05 -39.31
C GLU A 86 -4.49 -18.23 -40.34
N LEU A 87 -5.80 -18.46 -40.46
CA LEU A 87 -6.60 -17.83 -41.51
C LEU A 87 -7.29 -16.54 -41.02
N GLU A 88 -6.99 -15.43 -41.69
CA GLU A 88 -7.69 -14.16 -41.49
C GLU A 88 -9.18 -14.32 -41.80
N PRO A 89 -10.09 -13.91 -40.90
CA PRO A 89 -11.50 -13.97 -41.18
C PRO A 89 -11.82 -13.17 -42.44
N SER A 90 -12.66 -13.74 -43.32
CA SER A 90 -13.23 -12.95 -44.40
C SER A 90 -13.94 -11.71 -43.81
N SER A 91 -13.90 -10.58 -44.52
CA SER A 91 -14.49 -9.27 -44.15
C SER A 91 -15.98 -9.25 -43.70
N CYS A 92 -16.64 -10.41 -43.59
CA CYS A 92 -18.00 -10.57 -43.09
C CYS A 92 -18.10 -11.18 -41.68
N ASN A 93 -17.01 -11.62 -41.02
CA ASN A 93 -17.11 -12.40 -39.78
C ASN A 93 -17.23 -11.56 -38.47
N LYS A 94 -18.29 -10.74 -38.38
CA LYS A 94 -18.52 -9.81 -37.23
C LYS A 94 -18.67 -10.50 -35.87
N VAL A 95 -19.11 -11.75 -35.84
CA VAL A 95 -19.30 -12.50 -34.58
C VAL A 95 -17.94 -12.88 -33.98
N VAL A 96 -17.01 -13.38 -34.79
CA VAL A 96 -15.66 -13.73 -34.31
C VAL A 96 -14.88 -12.47 -33.93
N GLU A 97 -15.04 -11.37 -34.66
CA GLU A 97 -14.46 -10.07 -34.29
C GLU A 97 -14.98 -9.59 -32.92
N HIS A 98 -16.29 -9.68 -32.68
CA HIS A 98 -16.88 -9.33 -31.40
C HIS A 98 -16.37 -10.21 -30.25
N GLU A 99 -16.32 -11.53 -30.45
CA GLU A 99 -15.86 -12.47 -29.42
C GLU A 99 -14.36 -12.31 -29.11
N LYS A 100 -13.54 -12.00 -30.13
CA LYS A 100 -12.13 -11.61 -29.95
C LYS A 100 -11.99 -10.31 -29.15
N TYR A 101 -12.84 -9.32 -29.43
CA TYR A 101 -12.87 -8.08 -28.68
C TYR A 101 -13.25 -8.31 -27.20
N VAL A 102 -14.29 -9.12 -26.94
CA VAL A 102 -14.68 -9.51 -25.58
C VAL A 102 -13.54 -10.24 -24.86
N LEU A 103 -12.88 -11.17 -25.56
CA LEU A 103 -11.74 -11.88 -25.01
C LEU A 103 -10.57 -10.94 -24.67
N SER A 104 -10.27 -9.99 -25.56
CA SER A 104 -9.23 -8.98 -25.33
C SER A 104 -9.54 -8.12 -24.10
N ASN A 105 -10.80 -7.71 -23.89
CA ASN A 105 -11.18 -6.96 -22.71
C ASN A 105 -11.01 -7.80 -21.43
N LYS A 106 -11.41 -9.08 -21.46
CA LYS A 106 -11.20 -10.01 -20.32
C LYS A 106 -9.72 -10.21 -20.01
N GLN A 107 -8.87 -10.28 -21.02
CA GLN A 107 -7.42 -10.34 -20.83
C GLN A 107 -6.90 -9.09 -20.12
N MET A 108 -7.36 -7.89 -20.53
CA MET A 108 -6.98 -6.65 -19.84
C MET A 108 -7.45 -6.60 -18.38
N GLU A 109 -8.67 -7.08 -18.09
CA GLU A 109 -9.18 -7.15 -16.71
C GLU A 109 -8.36 -8.13 -15.85
N MET A 110 -8.00 -9.29 -16.43
CA MET A 110 -7.15 -10.28 -15.79
C MET A 110 -5.74 -9.72 -15.53
N ASP A 111 -5.13 -9.04 -16.50
CA ASP A 111 -3.82 -8.40 -16.35
C ASP A 111 -3.81 -7.39 -15.20
N ALA A 112 -4.85 -6.54 -15.12
CA ALA A 112 -4.99 -5.55 -14.06
C ALA A 112 -5.15 -6.20 -12.66
N LEU A 113 -5.86 -7.32 -12.57
CA LEU A 113 -6.00 -8.07 -11.32
C LEU A 113 -4.68 -8.70 -10.88
N LEU A 114 -3.92 -9.23 -11.84
CA LEU A 114 -2.65 -9.88 -11.57
C LEU A 114 -1.54 -8.87 -11.22
N GLU A 115 -1.58 -7.67 -11.80
CA GLU A 115 -0.73 -6.56 -11.37
C GLU A 115 -0.93 -6.23 -9.88
N LYS A 116 -2.18 -6.32 -9.38
CA LYS A 116 -2.47 -6.15 -7.96
C LYS A 116 -1.87 -7.27 -7.10
N VAL A 117 -1.98 -8.53 -7.55
CA VAL A 117 -1.35 -9.67 -6.87
C VAL A 117 0.17 -9.48 -6.79
N SER A 118 0.82 -9.23 -7.93
CA SER A 118 2.27 -9.03 -8.01
C SER A 118 2.71 -7.84 -7.15
N SER A 119 1.97 -6.72 -7.16
CA SER A 119 2.25 -5.57 -6.29
C SER A 119 2.25 -5.92 -4.80
N GLN A 120 1.35 -6.81 -4.34
CA GLN A 120 1.31 -7.26 -2.95
C GLN A 120 2.46 -8.22 -2.63
N HIS A 121 2.80 -9.12 -3.55
CA HIS A 121 3.98 -9.99 -3.40
C HIS A 121 5.27 -9.18 -3.28
N ILE A 122 5.44 -8.17 -4.13
CA ILE A 122 6.58 -7.25 -4.09
C ILE A 122 6.63 -6.53 -2.74
N LEU A 123 5.50 -5.98 -2.27
CA LEU A 123 5.42 -5.33 -0.96
C LEU A 123 5.88 -6.28 0.16
N ILE A 124 5.32 -7.49 0.26
CA ILE A 124 5.71 -8.47 1.28
C ILE A 124 7.19 -8.84 1.13
N GLY A 125 7.65 -9.11 -0.08
CA GLY A 125 9.04 -9.47 -0.37
C GLY A 125 10.04 -8.37 0.04
N ASP A 126 9.71 -7.10 -0.19
CA ASP A 126 10.55 -5.98 0.20
C ASP A 126 10.53 -5.72 1.70
N LEU A 127 9.37 -5.87 2.35
CA LEU A 127 9.28 -5.85 3.80
C LEU A 127 10.14 -6.96 4.43
N LYS A 128 10.08 -8.19 3.89
CA LYS A 128 10.95 -9.29 4.32
C LYS A 128 12.43 -8.94 4.23
N LYS A 129 12.90 -8.42 3.09
CA LYS A 129 14.30 -8.04 2.90
C LYS A 129 14.75 -6.98 3.91
N ARG A 130 13.91 -5.99 4.19
CA ARG A 130 14.24 -4.86 5.08
C ARG A 130 14.18 -5.24 6.55
N PHE A 131 13.20 -6.06 6.93
CA PHE A 131 12.94 -6.39 8.32
C PHE A 131 13.80 -7.56 8.82
N LYS A 132 14.41 -8.34 7.92
CA LYS A 132 15.28 -9.48 8.23
C LYS A 132 16.35 -9.21 9.30
N TYR A 133 16.84 -7.98 9.41
CA TYR A 133 17.92 -7.61 10.33
C TYR A 133 17.50 -6.56 11.37
N LYS A 134 16.20 -6.30 11.53
CA LYS A 134 15.67 -5.25 12.41
C LYS A 134 14.89 -5.89 13.54
N ASN A 135 15.41 -5.76 14.76
CA ASN A 135 14.83 -6.44 15.93
C ASN A 135 13.73 -5.61 16.61
N ASN A 136 13.75 -4.28 16.49
CA ASN A 136 12.81 -3.39 17.16
C ASN A 136 11.99 -2.56 16.18
N LEU A 137 11.41 -3.20 15.16
CA LEU A 137 10.55 -2.53 14.21
C LEU A 137 9.07 -2.64 14.62
N VAL A 138 8.38 -1.51 14.60
CA VAL A 138 6.93 -1.44 14.77
C VAL A 138 6.33 -1.12 13.40
N PHE A 139 5.30 -1.85 13.01
CA PHE A 139 4.61 -1.64 11.75
C PHE A 139 3.11 -1.84 11.92
N ASN A 140 2.34 -1.37 10.94
CA ASN A 140 0.90 -1.55 10.89
C ASN A 140 0.45 -1.57 9.43
N PHE A 141 -0.35 -2.57 9.06
CA PHE A 141 -0.97 -2.68 7.75
C PHE A 141 -2.39 -2.13 7.78
N LYS A 142 -2.72 -1.26 6.82
CA LYS A 142 -4.05 -0.67 6.70
C LYS A 142 -4.50 -0.61 5.26
N GLU A 143 -5.80 -0.75 5.06
CA GLU A 143 -6.45 -0.58 3.78
C GLU A 143 -6.77 0.89 3.51
N ASP A 144 -6.33 1.40 2.35
CA ASP A 144 -6.59 2.77 1.91
C ASP A 144 -8.02 2.95 1.36
N LYS A 145 -8.36 4.16 0.90
CA LYS A 145 -9.72 4.42 0.37
C LYS A 145 -10.06 3.70 -0.93
N ASP A 146 -9.05 3.24 -1.67
CA ASP A 146 -9.25 2.48 -2.90
C ASP A 146 -9.25 0.96 -2.64
N GLY A 147 -9.05 0.57 -1.40
CA GLY A 147 -8.99 -0.82 -0.98
C GLY A 147 -7.61 -1.45 -1.14
N GLU A 148 -6.56 -0.66 -1.27
CA GLU A 148 -5.18 -1.14 -1.40
C GLU A 148 -4.49 -1.22 -0.03
N ILE A 149 -3.64 -2.23 0.16
CA ILE A 149 -2.85 -2.36 1.40
C ILE A 149 -1.67 -1.40 1.41
N THR A 150 -1.51 -0.75 2.56
CA THR A 150 -0.39 0.13 2.90
C THR A 150 0.24 -0.35 4.20
N CYS A 151 1.55 -0.16 4.33
CA CYS A 151 2.30 -0.52 5.53
C CYS A 151 3.00 0.73 6.07
N THR A 152 2.59 1.19 7.25
CA THR A 152 3.34 2.21 7.99
C THR A 152 4.32 1.52 8.92
N TYR A 153 5.56 2.00 9.01
CA TYR A 153 6.56 1.38 9.87
C TYR A 153 7.55 2.39 10.46
N PHE A 154 8.14 2.00 11.58
CA PHE A 154 9.19 2.73 12.27
C PHE A 154 10.18 1.73 12.91
N ASN A 155 11.47 1.93 12.65
CA ASN A 155 12.51 1.18 13.32
C ASN A 155 12.91 1.91 14.60
N CYS A 156 12.58 1.34 15.76
CA CYS A 156 12.87 1.98 17.04
C CYS A 156 14.37 2.13 17.29
N ASP A 157 15.23 1.32 16.68
CA ASP A 157 16.68 1.46 16.84
C ASP A 157 17.22 2.77 16.23
N ASP A 158 16.49 3.35 15.27
CA ASP A 158 16.87 4.63 14.64
C ASP A 158 16.36 5.83 15.45
N PHE A 159 15.62 5.60 16.55
CA PHE A 159 15.14 6.67 17.41
C PHE A 159 16.28 7.27 18.25
N ASN A 160 16.54 8.57 18.04
CA ASN A 160 17.43 9.36 18.87
C ASN A 160 16.69 10.57 19.43
N ILE A 161 16.72 10.72 20.77
CA ILE A 161 16.07 11.82 21.49
C ILE A 161 16.58 13.20 21.02
N LYS A 162 17.81 13.26 20.49
CA LYS A 162 18.44 14.53 20.07
C LYS A 162 18.20 14.89 18.60
N ASP A 163 17.76 13.95 17.77
CA ASP A 163 17.69 14.11 16.32
C ASP A 163 16.25 14.04 15.80
N GLY A 164 16.05 14.54 14.57
CA GLY A 164 14.81 14.33 13.84
C GLY A 164 14.65 12.86 13.45
N CYS A 165 13.47 12.31 13.72
CA CYS A 165 13.09 10.95 13.39
C CYS A 165 12.07 10.95 12.24
N TYR A 166 12.07 9.86 11.46
CA TYR A 166 11.19 9.71 10.30
C TYR A 166 10.35 8.45 10.44
N LEU A 167 9.04 8.61 10.36
CA LEU A 167 8.09 7.50 10.20
C LEU A 167 7.75 7.39 8.71
N TYR A 168 7.84 6.18 8.18
CA TYR A 168 7.68 5.93 6.75
C TYR A 168 6.37 5.19 6.43
N LEU A 169 5.86 5.44 5.24
CA LEU A 169 4.75 4.69 4.65
C LEU A 169 5.21 4.00 3.37
N SER A 170 4.94 2.70 3.30
CA SER A 170 5.09 1.86 2.11
C SER A 170 3.74 1.65 1.44
N HIS A 171 3.69 1.78 0.12
CA HIS A 171 2.53 1.48 -0.70
C HIS A 171 2.98 0.87 -2.04
N ARG A 172 2.54 -0.35 -2.37
CA ARG A 172 2.95 -1.11 -3.58
C ARG A 172 4.48 -1.22 -3.71
N GLU A 173 5.05 -0.92 -4.89
CA GLU A 173 6.48 -1.03 -5.23
C GLU A 173 7.40 -0.04 -4.48
N VAL A 174 6.84 0.97 -3.82
CA VAL A 174 7.62 2.13 -3.35
C VAL A 174 7.33 2.39 -1.88
N ILE A 175 8.33 2.16 -1.03
CA ILE A 175 8.53 3.02 0.12
C ILE A 175 8.89 4.37 -0.47
N ASP A 176 7.90 5.21 -0.71
CA ASP A 176 8.17 6.52 -1.26
C ASP A 176 8.74 7.36 -0.12
N PRO A 177 10.02 7.78 -0.16
CA PRO A 177 10.57 8.71 0.83
C PRO A 177 9.78 10.03 0.88
N ARG A 178 8.93 10.32 -0.10
CA ARG A 178 7.99 11.44 -0.10
C ARG A 178 6.78 11.22 0.82
N SER A 179 6.52 10.00 1.30
CA SER A 179 5.44 9.71 2.26
C SER A 179 5.99 9.43 3.64
N ASN A 180 6.19 10.49 4.42
CA ASN A 180 6.75 10.38 5.76
C ASN A 180 6.17 11.42 6.73
N ILE A 181 6.33 11.13 8.03
CA ILE A 181 6.22 12.13 9.09
C ILE A 181 7.62 12.38 9.65
N ASN A 182 8.05 13.64 9.63
CA ASN A 182 9.23 14.09 10.37
C ASN A 182 8.80 14.60 11.74
N PHE A 183 9.37 14.03 12.79
CA PHE A 183 9.07 14.42 14.17
C PHE A 183 10.33 14.43 15.04
N SER A 184 10.27 15.15 16.15
CA SER A 184 11.30 15.12 17.20
C SER A 184 10.67 15.19 18.58
N ILE A 185 11.42 14.81 19.61
CA ILE A 185 10.96 14.96 21.00
C ILE A 185 11.79 16.06 21.66
N LYS A 186 11.11 17.07 22.19
CA LYS A 186 11.73 18.21 22.85
C LYS A 186 10.87 18.70 24.00
N ASP A 187 11.51 18.90 25.15
CA ASP A 187 10.92 19.52 26.36
C ASP A 187 9.56 18.90 26.75
N GLY A 188 9.49 17.57 26.71
CA GLY A 188 8.29 16.81 27.07
C GLY A 188 7.18 16.82 26.01
N GLY A 189 7.44 17.33 24.81
CA GLY A 189 6.50 17.30 23.69
C GLY A 189 7.04 16.56 22.48
N LEU A 190 6.16 15.82 21.79
CA LEU A 190 6.41 15.28 20.46
C LEU A 190 6.07 16.36 19.42
N HIS A 191 7.10 16.92 18.80
CA HIS A 191 6.96 17.95 17.77
C HIS A 191 6.81 17.31 16.39
N ILE A 192 5.67 17.52 15.73
CA ILE A 192 5.47 17.17 14.32
C ILE A 192 5.98 18.33 13.46
N VAL A 193 7.07 18.10 12.74
CA VAL A 193 7.68 19.12 11.87
C VAL A 193 6.87 19.26 10.58
N PHE A 194 6.60 18.15 9.90
CA PHE A 194 5.71 18.11 8.75
C PHE A 194 5.20 16.69 8.48
N ILE A 195 4.15 16.59 7.68
CA ILE A 195 3.59 15.34 7.16
C ILE A 195 3.49 15.48 5.65
N THR A 196 4.11 14.53 4.93
CA THR A 196 4.02 14.47 3.47
C THR A 196 3.45 13.12 3.09
N SER A 197 2.57 13.10 2.08
CA SER A 197 2.10 11.87 1.47
C SER A 197 2.09 12.02 -0.04
N HIS A 198 2.63 11.01 -0.73
CA HIS A 198 2.67 10.98 -2.19
C HIS A 198 1.26 10.89 -2.82
N LYS A 199 0.31 10.28 -2.11
CA LYS A 199 -1.08 10.12 -2.55
C LYS A 199 -2.03 10.84 -1.61
N GLU A 200 -2.56 11.97 -2.06
CA GLU A 200 -3.60 12.68 -1.33
C GLU A 200 -4.91 11.91 -1.27
N GLY A 201 -5.67 12.10 -0.18
CA GLY A 201 -7.03 11.59 -0.07
C GLY A 201 -7.17 10.09 0.23
N LYS A 202 -6.06 9.35 0.34
CA LYS A 202 -6.03 7.90 0.61
C LYS A 202 -5.91 7.51 2.10
N ASN A 203 -6.13 8.44 3.03
CA ASN A 203 -5.96 8.24 4.48
C ASN A 203 -4.52 7.93 4.97
N HIS A 204 -3.52 7.92 4.09
CA HIS A 204 -2.12 7.68 4.42
C HIS A 204 -1.59 8.51 5.61
N GLY A 205 -1.88 9.82 5.63
CA GLY A 205 -1.49 10.70 6.73
C GLY A 205 -2.10 10.29 8.08
N SER A 206 -3.36 9.83 8.08
CA SER A 206 -4.03 9.35 9.29
C SER A 206 -3.45 8.02 9.77
N PHE A 207 -3.04 7.14 8.85
CA PHE A 207 -2.37 5.89 9.21
C PHE A 207 -1.03 6.13 9.89
N MET A 208 -0.23 7.03 9.31
CA MET A 208 1.06 7.43 9.88
C MET A 208 0.90 8.11 11.23
N LEU A 209 -0.09 9.01 11.39
CA LEU A 209 -0.39 9.63 12.69
C LEU A 209 -0.81 8.61 13.74
N SER A 210 -1.67 7.66 13.38
CA SER A 210 -2.08 6.58 14.29
C SER A 210 -0.87 5.78 14.77
N LEU A 211 0.01 5.33 13.86
CA LEU A 211 1.22 4.62 14.26
C LEU A 211 2.14 5.50 15.14
N LEU A 212 2.25 6.79 14.84
CA LEU A 212 3.02 7.72 15.67
C LEU A 212 2.46 7.81 17.10
N MET A 213 1.14 7.81 17.27
CA MET A 213 0.51 7.78 18.61
C MET A 213 0.86 6.49 19.34
N ASP A 214 0.78 5.35 18.65
CA ASP A 214 1.08 4.02 19.21
C ASP A 214 2.56 3.89 19.64
N LEU A 215 3.46 4.67 19.04
CA LEU A 215 4.89 4.69 19.36
C LEU A 215 5.25 5.53 20.59
N ILE A 216 4.37 6.44 21.04
CA ILE A 216 4.67 7.35 22.17
C ILE A 216 5.06 6.59 23.45
N PRO A 217 4.34 5.53 23.88
CA PRO A 217 4.75 4.74 25.05
C PRO A 217 6.14 4.13 24.88
N VAL A 218 6.49 3.68 23.67
CA VAL A 218 7.81 3.11 23.34
C VAL A 218 8.90 4.18 23.48
N PHE A 219 8.66 5.38 22.95
CA PHE A 219 9.59 6.49 23.09
C PHE A 219 9.77 6.92 24.55
N ASN A 220 8.68 6.99 25.31
CA ASN A 220 8.73 7.35 26.72
C ASN A 220 9.54 6.35 27.54
N LYS A 221 9.42 5.04 27.27
CA LYS A 221 10.25 4.02 27.88
C LYS A 221 11.74 4.22 27.55
N LYS A 222 12.08 4.51 26.29
CA LYS A 222 13.47 4.80 25.89
C LYS A 222 14.04 6.05 26.56
N ILE A 223 13.22 7.08 26.75
CA ILE A 223 13.61 8.30 27.48
C ILE A 223 13.91 7.98 28.95
N GLU A 224 13.12 7.13 29.59
CA GLU A 224 13.39 6.68 30.96
C GLU A 224 14.68 5.89 31.07
N GLU A 225 14.93 4.96 30.15
CA GLU A 225 16.18 4.20 30.08
C GLU A 225 17.39 5.14 29.90
N TYR A 226 17.27 6.13 29.02
CA TYR A 226 18.31 7.15 28.82
C TYR A 226 18.58 7.97 30.09
N ASN A 227 17.52 8.40 30.78
CA ASN A 227 17.62 9.15 32.03
C ASN A 227 18.30 8.31 33.13
N LEU A 228 17.94 7.03 33.25
CA LEU A 228 18.55 6.11 34.23
C LEU A 228 20.05 5.91 33.95
N GLN A 229 20.42 5.68 32.69
CA GLN A 229 21.82 5.56 32.29
C GLN A 229 22.61 6.84 32.55
N SER A 230 22.01 8.00 32.31
CA SER A 230 22.63 9.31 32.55
C SER A 230 22.81 9.57 34.04
N PHE A 231 21.81 9.24 34.86
CA PHE A 231 21.88 9.34 36.31
C PHE A 231 22.96 8.44 36.92
N ASN A 232 23.08 7.20 36.47
CA ASN A 232 24.09 6.26 36.96
C ASN A 232 25.53 6.73 36.73
N LYS A 233 25.76 7.64 35.76
CA LYS A 233 27.06 8.28 35.52
C LYS A 233 27.35 9.45 36.47
N LEU A 234 26.37 9.88 37.26
CA LEU A 234 26.41 11.02 38.16
C LEU A 234 26.15 10.58 39.61
N PRO A 235 27.04 9.76 40.21
CA PRO A 235 26.81 9.13 41.51
C PRO A 235 26.69 10.12 42.68
N HIS A 236 27.05 11.39 42.47
CA HIS A 236 27.00 12.45 43.47
C HIS A 236 25.64 13.19 43.53
N LEU A 237 24.73 12.92 42.59
CA LEU A 237 23.39 13.53 42.59
C LEU A 237 22.34 12.55 43.13
N THR A 238 21.36 13.08 43.84
CA THR A 238 20.09 12.37 44.07
C THR A 238 19.23 12.41 42.82
N TRP A 239 18.27 11.48 42.70
CA TRP A 239 17.35 11.44 41.57
C TRP A 239 16.55 12.75 41.41
N GLU A 240 16.16 13.39 42.51
CA GLU A 240 15.45 14.68 42.49
C GLU A 240 16.32 15.83 41.98
N GLN A 241 17.61 15.85 42.35
CA GLN A 241 18.56 16.82 41.82
C GLN A 241 18.82 16.58 40.32
N PHE A 242 18.91 15.32 39.91
CA PHE A 242 19.07 14.96 38.50
C PHE A 242 17.86 15.39 37.65
N ARG A 243 16.63 15.17 38.13
CA ARG A 243 15.39 15.64 37.45
C ARG A 243 15.35 17.14 37.21
N LYS A 244 16.00 17.94 38.06
CA LYS A 244 16.11 19.40 37.91
C LYS A 244 17.28 19.83 37.01
N SER A 245 18.09 18.89 36.53
CA SER A 245 19.28 19.17 35.72
C SER A 245 18.95 19.27 34.23
N VAL A 246 19.81 19.96 33.48
CA VAL A 246 19.73 20.07 32.01
C VAL A 246 19.90 18.73 31.26
N LEU A 247 20.38 17.70 31.97
CA LEU A 247 20.61 16.36 31.42
C LEU A 247 19.35 15.51 31.45
N TYR A 248 18.39 15.84 32.31
CA TYR A 248 17.10 15.14 32.35
C TYR A 248 16.31 15.41 31.08
N LYS A 249 15.65 14.37 30.57
CA LYS A 249 14.75 14.46 29.43
C LYS A 249 13.34 14.10 29.86
N ASP A 250 12.41 15.02 29.68
CA ASP A 250 11.01 14.78 29.96
C ASP A 250 10.40 13.78 28.98
N LYS A 251 9.47 12.97 29.48
CA LYS A 251 8.63 12.10 28.66
C LYS A 251 7.70 12.97 27.80
N ALA A 252 7.36 12.49 26.61
CA ALA A 252 6.31 13.10 25.81
C ALA A 252 4.96 12.99 26.54
N ASN A 253 4.37 14.14 26.89
CA ASN A 253 3.04 14.28 27.49
C ASN A 253 2.08 15.11 26.63
N HIS A 254 2.57 15.69 25.54
CA HIS A 254 1.74 16.31 24.52
C HIS A 254 2.38 16.16 23.13
N ILE A 255 1.56 16.33 22.09
CA ILE A 255 1.98 16.48 20.70
C ILE A 255 1.76 17.92 20.31
N TYR A 256 2.68 18.51 19.54
CA TYR A 256 2.54 19.86 19.03
C TYR A 256 3.18 20.07 17.66
N GLY A 257 2.87 21.20 17.02
CA GLY A 257 3.47 21.61 15.76
C GLY A 257 2.75 22.79 15.12
N THR A 258 3.31 23.32 14.04
CA THR A 258 2.70 24.38 13.24
C THR A 258 1.95 23.81 12.06
N ILE A 259 0.81 24.40 11.70
CA ILE A 259 0.06 23.98 10.52
C ILE A 259 0.61 24.74 9.30
N GLY A 260 1.04 23.99 8.30
CA GLY A 260 1.51 24.54 7.03
C GLY A 260 2.91 25.16 7.09
N SER A 261 3.31 25.76 5.97
CA SER A 261 4.59 26.45 5.79
C SER A 261 4.36 27.81 5.12
N PRO A 262 5.31 28.76 5.22
CA PRO A 262 5.21 30.03 4.51
C PRO A 262 5.00 29.81 3.01
N GLY A 263 3.95 30.42 2.44
CA GLY A 263 3.61 30.31 1.02
C GLY A 263 2.59 29.22 0.66
N ILE A 264 2.05 28.49 1.64
CA ILE A 264 0.93 27.55 1.42
C ILE A 264 -0.34 28.29 0.99
N SER A 265 -1.10 27.73 0.05
CA SER A 265 -2.38 28.32 -0.36
C SER A 265 -3.43 28.22 0.75
N GLU A 266 -4.42 29.13 0.77
CA GLU A 266 -5.53 29.09 1.74
C GLU A 266 -6.32 27.76 1.66
N VAL A 267 -6.47 27.21 0.46
CA VAL A 267 -7.18 25.94 0.22
C VAL A 267 -6.41 24.77 0.84
N GLU A 268 -5.09 24.70 0.63
CA GLU A 268 -4.25 23.67 1.24
C GLU A 268 -4.17 23.81 2.75
N MET A 269 -4.05 25.04 3.26
CA MET A 269 -4.09 25.33 4.69
C MET A 269 -5.39 24.80 5.32
N GLN A 270 -6.55 25.09 4.71
CA GLN A 270 -7.83 24.60 5.22
C GLN A 270 -7.95 23.07 5.15
N ARG A 271 -7.38 22.43 4.12
CA ARG A 271 -7.32 20.96 4.02
C ARG A 271 -6.49 20.36 5.16
N LEU A 272 -5.34 20.94 5.50
CA LEU A 272 -4.50 20.51 6.63
C LEU A 272 -5.21 20.73 7.97
N ILE A 273 -5.84 21.89 8.18
CA ILE A 273 -6.66 22.16 9.38
C ILE A 273 -7.72 21.08 9.55
N ASN A 274 -8.48 20.79 8.49
CA ASN A 274 -9.53 19.77 8.52
C ASN A 274 -8.97 18.35 8.73
N PHE A 275 -7.75 18.08 8.23
CA PHE A 275 -7.05 16.83 8.51
C PHE A 275 -6.69 16.71 10.00
N TYR A 276 -6.01 17.69 10.60
CA TYR A 276 -5.64 17.64 12.01
C TYR A 276 -6.86 17.64 12.94
N LYS A 277 -7.92 18.40 12.61
CA LYS A 277 -9.20 18.36 13.35
C LYS A 277 -9.82 16.96 13.38
N ARG A 278 -9.82 16.23 12.25
CA ARG A 278 -10.37 14.88 12.17
C ARG A 278 -9.55 13.82 12.91
N ASN A 279 -8.29 14.13 13.25
CA ASN A 279 -7.42 13.24 14.03
C ASN A 279 -7.23 13.76 15.47
N ASP A 280 -8.13 14.63 15.94
CA ASP A 280 -8.11 15.22 17.29
C ASP A 280 -6.77 15.90 17.67
N LEU A 281 -6.12 16.53 16.70
CA LEU A 281 -4.79 17.13 16.80
C LEU A 281 -4.78 18.63 16.53
N HIS A 282 -5.93 19.31 16.60
CA HIS A 282 -6.04 20.74 16.32
C HIS A 282 -6.65 21.49 17.49
N LYS A 283 -5.88 22.41 18.10
CA LYS A 283 -6.33 23.30 19.17
C LYS A 283 -5.77 24.70 18.95
N ASP A 284 -6.60 25.72 19.10
CA ASP A 284 -6.21 27.15 19.06
C ASP A 284 -5.38 27.56 17.83
N GLY A 285 -5.65 26.95 16.67
CA GLY A 285 -4.96 27.24 15.40
C GLY A 285 -3.61 26.56 15.21
N ALA A 286 -3.23 25.65 16.13
CA ALA A 286 -1.99 24.87 16.05
C ALA A 286 -2.28 23.36 16.05
N ILE A 287 -1.25 22.59 15.71
CA ILE A 287 -1.25 21.15 15.99
C ILE A 287 -1.04 21.01 17.49
N TYR A 288 -1.98 20.40 18.20
CA TYR A 288 -1.85 20.15 19.63
C TYR A 288 -2.78 19.04 20.12
N ARG A 289 -2.26 18.18 21.00
CA ARG A 289 -3.02 17.18 21.76
C ARG A 289 -2.27 16.78 23.03
N GLU A 290 -2.98 16.70 24.16
CA GLU A 290 -2.46 16.10 25.39
C GLU A 290 -2.57 14.58 25.32
N ILE A 291 -1.57 13.86 25.85
CA ILE A 291 -1.42 12.39 25.73
C ILE A 291 -1.90 11.72 27.02
#